data_AF-A0A7W0VXL2-F1
#
_entry.id   AF-A0A7W0VXL2-F1
#
_cell.length_a   1.000
_cell.length_b   1.000
_cell.length_c   1.000
_cell.angle_alpha   90.00
_cell.angle_beta   90.00
_cell.angle_gamma   90.00
#
_symmetry.space_group_name_H-M   'P 1'
#
loop_
_entity.id
_entity.type
_entity.pdbx_description
1 polymer ?
#
loop_
_entity_poly.entity_id
_entity_poly.type
_entity_poly.pdbx_seq_one_letter_code
_entity_poly.pdbx_strand_id
1 'polypeptide(L)'
;MLHTGYVRRQPGILFQSLFFFIAFLMTKAYFGVLTNRRLLLIRTKMGAWTGVQNKNLGVEEYDVRALAKCTTGGIANNKSMQFYFNNGTPTVDVRISPWFKSVKGTGAFFEQVPNLINTNQVQQMAMGQLPPGAPMQQGMQPMPGQQMQPPQGAPPAHMQQPPQMQQQPQMQMAPPQGGPLHVGQQVMVAPGDGQRYPATIVQAANGQYMCQMPNGQPYWFPAQQVSVS
;
A
#
# COMPACT_ATOMS: atom_id res chain seq x y z
N MET A 1 -9.39 -4.04 7.29
CA MET A 1 -8.03 -4.33 6.81
C MET A 1 -7.18 -4.75 8.01
N LEU A 2 -6.31 -5.75 7.83
CA LEU A 2 -5.45 -6.27 8.90
C LEU A 2 -4.03 -6.41 8.35
N HIS A 3 -3.08 -5.66 8.88
CA HIS A 3 -1.66 -5.84 8.57
C HIS A 3 -0.94 -6.36 9.80
N THR A 4 -0.15 -7.40 9.62
CA THR A 4 0.62 -8.02 10.71
C THR A 4 2.08 -8.12 10.35
N GLY A 5 2.96 -7.98 11.34
CA GLY A 5 4.39 -8.11 11.15
C GLY A 5 5.15 -8.26 12.46
N TYR A 6 6.29 -8.94 12.43
CA TYR A 6 7.17 -9.00 13.59
C TYR A 6 8.11 -7.81 13.61
N VAL A 7 8.08 -7.09 14.72
CA VAL A 7 8.86 -5.87 14.92
C VAL A 7 9.61 -5.94 16.24
N ARG A 8 10.63 -5.12 16.41
CA ARG A 8 11.35 -5.00 17.68
C ARG A 8 11.54 -3.53 18.04
N ARG A 9 11.52 -3.23 19.34
CA ARG A 9 12.04 -1.95 19.83
C ARG A 9 13.53 -2.15 20.11
N GLN A 10 14.36 -1.32 19.48
CA GLN A 10 15.79 -1.29 19.74
C GLN A 10 16.23 0.10 20.16
N PRO A 11 17.21 0.19 21.07
CA PRO A 11 17.85 1.45 21.37
C PRO A 11 18.52 2.04 20.11
N GLY A 12 18.69 3.37 20.11
CA GLY A 12 19.27 4.13 19.00
C GLY A 12 20.64 3.60 18.57
N ILE A 13 21.03 3.87 17.32
CA ILE A 13 22.22 3.27 16.70
C ILE A 13 23.52 3.59 17.47
N LEU A 14 23.61 4.79 18.06
CA LEU A 14 24.70 5.21 18.94
C LEU A 14 24.87 4.29 20.15
N PHE A 15 23.77 3.95 20.82
CA PHE A 15 23.80 3.04 21.96
C PHE A 15 24.12 1.61 21.54
N GLN A 16 23.68 1.22 20.35
CA GLN A 16 23.95 -0.09 19.76
C GLN A 16 25.44 -0.27 19.42
N SER A 17 26.12 0.80 18.96
CA SER A 17 27.55 0.80 18.70
C SER A 17 28.40 0.67 19.97
N LEU A 18 28.01 1.31 21.07
CA LEU A 18 28.72 1.19 22.36
C LEU A 18 28.47 -0.15 23.07
N PHE A 19 27.26 -0.70 22.95
CA PHE A 19 26.81 -1.83 23.78
C PHE A 19 26.33 -3.02 22.95
N PHE A 20 27.00 -3.35 21.84
CA PHE A 20 26.55 -4.36 20.89
C PHE A 20 26.13 -5.70 21.52
N PHE A 21 26.89 -6.21 22.50
CA PHE A 21 26.57 -7.46 23.22
C PHE A 21 25.37 -7.35 24.18
N ILE A 22 25.13 -6.18 24.78
CA ILE A 22 24.04 -5.95 25.74
C ILE A 22 22.76 -5.47 25.02
N ALA A 23 22.88 -4.83 23.87
CA ALA A 23 21.77 -4.32 23.09
C ALA A 23 20.79 -5.43 22.68
N PHE A 24 21.28 -6.66 22.52
CA PHE A 24 20.43 -7.83 22.28
C PHE A 24 19.51 -8.14 23.48
N LEU A 25 20.02 -8.05 24.71
CA LEU A 25 19.22 -8.27 25.93
C LEU A 25 18.13 -7.21 26.13
N MET A 26 18.39 -5.99 25.68
CA MET A 26 17.40 -4.90 25.73
C MET A 26 16.45 -4.88 24.54
N THR A 27 16.68 -5.73 23.53
CA THR A 27 15.80 -5.81 22.36
C THR A 27 14.50 -6.48 22.75
N LYS A 28 13.40 -5.71 22.75
CA LYS A 28 12.07 -6.25 23.00
C LYS A 28 11.40 -6.56 21.67
N ALA A 29 11.00 -7.82 21.49
CA ALA A 29 10.26 -8.25 20.31
C ALA A 29 8.75 -8.00 20.51
N TYR A 30 8.10 -7.64 19.43
CA TYR A 30 6.67 -7.37 19.37
C TYR A 30 6.08 -7.99 18.11
N PHE A 31 4.86 -8.49 18.21
CA PHE A 31 4.01 -8.78 17.08
C PHE A 31 3.11 -7.56 16.86
N GLY A 32 3.38 -6.83 15.78
CA GLY A 32 2.65 -5.64 15.40
C GLY A 32 1.42 -6.01 14.57
N VAL A 33 0.27 -5.49 14.96
CA VAL A 33 -1.00 -5.64 14.26
C VAL A 33 -1.60 -4.26 14.05
N LEU A 34 -1.69 -3.83 12.80
CA LEU A 34 -2.43 -2.63 12.43
C LEU A 34 -3.81 -3.02 11.95
N THR A 35 -4.82 -2.50 12.63
CA THR A 35 -6.23 -2.61 12.26
C THR A 35 -6.74 -1.26 11.77
N ASN A 36 -8.00 -1.23 11.33
CA ASN A 36 -8.66 0.02 10.94
C ASN A 36 -8.81 1.02 12.09
N ARG A 37 -8.74 0.59 13.36
CA ARG A 37 -8.99 1.47 14.53
C ARG A 37 -7.81 1.59 15.48
N ARG A 38 -7.01 0.54 15.57
CA ARG A 38 -5.97 0.40 16.59
C ARG A 38 -4.68 -0.15 15.97
N LEU A 39 -3.56 0.39 16.42
CA LEU A 39 -2.25 -0.24 16.30
C LEU A 39 -1.99 -0.99 17.61
N LEU A 40 -1.86 -2.31 17.50
CA LEU A 40 -1.58 -3.20 18.61
C LEU A 40 -0.14 -3.69 18.50
N LEU A 41 0.64 -3.52 19.57
CA LEU A 41 1.96 -4.13 19.69
C LEU A 41 1.91 -5.16 20.81
N ILE A 42 1.80 -6.43 20.43
CA ILE A 42 1.77 -7.54 21.36
C ILE A 42 3.21 -7.92 21.68
N ARG A 43 3.66 -7.68 22.91
CA ARG A 43 5.02 -8.06 23.32
C ARG A 43 5.15 -9.58 23.26
N THR A 44 6.22 -10.03 22.62
CA THR A 44 6.52 -11.44 22.41
C THR A 44 7.94 -11.76 22.88
N LYS A 45 8.21 -13.03 23.20
CA LYS A 45 9.57 -13.47 23.57
C LYS A 45 10.25 -14.10 22.35
N MET A 46 11.46 -13.64 22.01
CA MET A 46 12.34 -14.45 21.17
C MET A 46 13.06 -15.45 22.07
N GLY A 47 12.87 -16.74 21.82
CA GLY A 47 13.69 -17.77 22.42
C GLY A 47 15.07 -17.74 21.77
N ALA A 48 16.13 -17.79 22.56
CA ALA A 48 17.51 -17.80 22.06
C ALA A 48 17.81 -18.98 21.10
N TRP A 49 16.98 -20.03 21.13
CA TRP A 49 17.17 -21.26 20.35
C TRP A 49 15.90 -21.76 19.63
N THR A 50 14.73 -21.16 19.88
CA THR A 50 13.42 -21.66 19.40
C THR A 50 12.68 -20.68 18.49
N GLY A 51 13.34 -19.61 18.06
CA GLY A 51 12.71 -18.56 17.25
C GLY A 51 11.71 -17.72 18.05
N VAL A 52 10.72 -17.14 17.37
CA VAL A 52 9.72 -16.30 18.04
C VAL A 52 8.72 -17.17 18.78
N GLN A 53 8.71 -17.08 20.11
CA GLN A 53 7.70 -17.74 20.92
C GLN A 53 6.48 -16.83 20.97
N ASN A 54 5.33 -17.34 20.53
CA ASN A 54 4.03 -16.66 20.59
C ASN A 54 3.49 -16.60 22.03
N LYS A 55 4.25 -15.98 22.93
CA LYS A 55 3.84 -15.68 24.31
C LYS A 55 3.40 -14.24 24.37
N ASN A 56 2.17 -13.99 24.83
CA ASN A 56 1.71 -12.65 25.13
C ASN A 56 2.35 -12.18 26.44
N LEU A 57 3.27 -11.22 26.36
CA LEU A 57 3.96 -10.60 27.50
C LEU A 57 3.46 -9.19 27.79
N GLY A 58 2.26 -8.86 27.31
CA GLY A 58 1.64 -7.55 27.41
C GLY A 58 1.27 -7.00 26.03
N VAL A 59 0.24 -6.16 26.00
CA VAL A 59 -0.25 -5.52 24.77
C VAL A 59 -0.17 -4.02 24.97
N GLU A 60 0.51 -3.34 24.05
CA GLU A 60 0.47 -1.89 23.94
C GLU A 60 -0.52 -1.54 22.83
N GLU A 61 -1.54 -0.75 23.16
CA GLU A 61 -2.58 -0.34 22.22
C GLU A 61 -2.51 1.16 21.97
N TYR A 62 -2.58 1.52 20.69
CA TYR A 62 -2.61 2.91 20.25
C TYR A 62 -3.79 3.14 19.32
N ASP A 63 -4.54 4.23 19.54
CA ASP A 63 -5.60 4.65 18.63
C ASP A 63 -4.99 5.15 17.31
N VAL A 64 -5.49 4.63 16.19
CA VAL A 64 -5.07 5.06 14.84
C VAL A 64 -5.42 6.52 14.58
N ARG A 65 -6.50 7.05 15.18
CA ARG A 65 -6.91 8.46 15.02
C ARG A 65 -5.89 9.41 15.63
N ALA A 66 -5.16 8.94 16.63
CA ALA A 66 -4.09 9.71 17.25
C ALA A 66 -2.79 9.70 16.41
N LEU A 67 -2.72 8.87 15.37
CA LEU A 67 -1.49 8.61 14.64
C LEU A 67 -1.33 9.62 13.51
N ALA A 68 -0.36 10.54 13.65
CA ALA A 68 -0.20 11.69 12.76
C ALA A 68 0.70 11.41 11.55
N LYS A 69 1.73 10.60 11.73
CA LYS A 69 2.73 10.33 10.69
C LYS A 69 3.42 8.99 10.94
N CYS A 70 3.88 8.37 9.87
CA CYS A 70 4.79 7.22 9.93
C CYS A 70 6.04 7.51 9.08
N THR A 71 7.22 7.56 9.70
CA THR A 71 8.49 7.65 8.95
C THR A 71 9.15 6.28 8.93
N THR A 72 9.62 5.86 7.76
CA THR A 72 10.51 4.72 7.66
C THR A 72 11.93 5.20 7.40
N GLY A 73 12.90 4.56 8.05
CA GLY A 73 14.31 4.82 7.85
C GLY A 73 15.12 3.53 7.89
N GLY A 74 16.44 3.68 7.93
CA GLY A 74 17.37 2.57 8.05
C GLY A 74 17.88 2.01 6.73
N ILE A 75 18.92 1.20 6.82
CA ILE A 75 19.70 0.70 5.68
C ILE A 75 19.27 -0.75 5.42
N ALA A 76 18.82 -1.04 4.19
CA ALA A 76 18.50 -2.35 3.59
C ALA A 76 17.94 -3.45 4.52
N ASN A 77 18.77 -4.01 5.41
CA ASN A 77 18.47 -5.11 6.31
C ASN A 77 17.99 -4.71 7.71
N ASN A 78 18.03 -3.43 8.06
CA ASN A 78 17.57 -2.91 9.34
C ASN A 78 16.66 -1.70 9.11
N LYS A 79 15.45 -1.95 8.59
CA LYS A 79 14.44 -0.90 8.38
C LYS A 79 13.83 -0.52 9.74
N SER A 80 13.82 0.77 10.05
CA SER A 80 13.12 1.36 11.20
C SER A 80 11.84 2.02 10.75
N MET A 81 10.86 2.09 11.64
CA MET A 81 9.56 2.70 11.45
C MET A 81 9.19 3.45 12.72
N GLN A 82 8.96 4.76 12.62
CA GLN A 82 8.59 5.61 13.73
C GLN A 82 7.16 6.08 13.55
N PHE A 83 6.32 5.80 14.55
CA PHE A 83 4.95 6.31 14.62
C PHE A 83 4.92 7.57 15.47
N TYR A 84 4.45 8.67 14.89
CA TYR A 84 4.25 9.93 15.59
C TYR A 84 2.77 10.08 15.91
N PHE A 85 2.48 10.55 17.11
CA PHE A 85 1.12 10.75 17.57
C PHE A 85 0.83 12.23 17.84
N ASN A 86 -0.40 12.67 17.59
CA ASN A 86 -0.87 14.04 17.85
C ASN A 86 -1.47 14.23 19.25
N ASN A 87 -1.67 13.14 20.00
CA ASN A 87 -2.31 13.14 21.33
C ASN A 87 -1.30 13.27 22.49
N GLY A 88 -0.07 13.69 22.21
CA GLY A 88 1.02 13.77 23.20
C GLY A 88 1.66 12.42 23.55
N THR A 89 1.23 11.30 22.94
CA THR A 89 1.91 10.01 23.11
C THR A 89 3.33 10.07 22.53
N PRO A 90 4.35 9.59 23.25
CA PRO A 90 5.72 9.57 22.73
C PRO A 90 5.83 8.79 21.43
N THR A 91 6.72 9.24 20.54
CA THR A 91 7.03 8.54 19.28
C THR A 91 7.43 7.10 19.55
N VAL A 92 6.80 6.17 18.82
CA VAL A 92 7.09 4.73 18.93
C VAL A 92 7.99 4.32 17.78
N ASP A 93 9.26 4.02 18.06
CA ASP A 93 10.22 3.46 17.09
C ASP A 93 10.20 1.92 17.14
N VAL A 94 9.87 1.30 16.01
CA VAL A 94 9.93 -0.15 15.81
C VAL A 94 10.81 -0.47 14.61
N ARG A 95 11.54 -1.59 14.67
CA ARG A 95 12.49 -2.00 13.62
C ARG A 95 12.23 -3.42 13.16
N ILE A 96 12.53 -3.71 11.90
CA ILE A 96 12.65 -5.08 11.39
C ILE A 96 14.07 -5.58 11.62
N SER A 97 14.19 -6.71 12.31
CA SER A 97 15.41 -7.51 12.27
C SER A 97 15.53 -8.19 10.90
N PRO A 98 16.74 -8.33 10.33
CA PRO A 98 16.96 -9.14 9.13
C PRO A 98 16.33 -10.55 9.25
N TRP A 99 16.41 -11.14 10.44
CA TRP A 99 15.85 -12.45 10.80
C TRP A 99 14.31 -12.53 10.80
N PHE A 100 13.60 -11.40 10.84
CA PHE A 100 12.14 -11.36 10.78
C PHE A 100 11.60 -11.20 9.36
N LYS A 101 12.45 -10.91 8.38
CA LYS A 101 12.04 -10.81 6.97
C LYS A 101 11.55 -12.14 6.40
N SER A 102 12.02 -13.26 6.95
CA SER A 102 11.52 -14.61 6.60
C SER A 102 10.12 -14.88 7.18
N VAL A 103 9.65 -14.08 8.14
CA VAL A 103 8.33 -14.27 8.74
C VAL A 103 7.25 -13.60 7.88
N LYS A 104 6.30 -14.42 7.43
CA LYS A 104 5.19 -14.01 6.55
C LYS A 104 4.46 -12.77 7.11
N GLY A 105 4.22 -11.78 6.25
CA GLY A 105 3.52 -10.53 6.60
C GLY A 105 4.45 -9.37 6.96
N THR A 106 5.64 -9.63 7.53
CA THR A 106 6.54 -8.56 8.02
C THR A 106 7.03 -7.62 6.91
N GLY A 107 7.34 -8.15 5.72
CA GLY A 107 7.73 -7.33 4.57
C GLY A 107 6.60 -6.42 4.10
N ALA A 108 5.42 -7.00 3.85
CA ALA A 108 4.22 -6.27 3.43
C ALA A 108 3.79 -5.22 4.47
N PHE A 109 3.95 -5.49 5.77
CA PHE A 109 3.69 -4.52 6.83
C PHE A 109 4.53 -3.26 6.65
N PHE A 110 5.84 -3.38 6.42
CA PHE A 110 6.72 -2.21 6.30
C PHE A 110 6.59 -1.46 4.97
N GLU A 111 6.08 -2.10 3.94
CA GLU A 111 5.82 -1.46 2.64
C GLU A 111 4.48 -0.73 2.62
N GLN A 112 3.45 -1.33 3.24
CA GLN A 112 2.08 -0.83 3.13
C GLN A 112 1.73 0.14 4.25
N VAL A 113 2.11 -0.14 5.50
CA VAL A 113 1.72 0.65 6.68
C VAL A 113 2.13 2.13 6.58
N PRO A 114 3.37 2.49 6.18
CA PRO A 114 3.75 3.89 6.06
C PRO A 114 2.91 4.64 5.04
N ASN A 115 2.64 4.01 3.88
CA ASN A 115 1.81 4.60 2.84
C ASN A 115 0.39 4.82 3.34
N LEU A 116 -0.22 3.82 3.99
CA LEU A 116 -1.58 3.91 4.51
C LEU A 116 -1.73 5.01 5.58
N ILE A 117 -0.72 5.17 6.44
CA ILE A 117 -0.72 6.20 7.47
C ILE A 117 -0.49 7.59 6.85
N ASN A 118 0.52 7.73 6.00
CA ASN A 118 0.89 9.04 5.44
C ASN A 118 -0.15 9.57 4.45
N THR A 119 -0.95 8.68 3.84
CA THR A 119 -2.10 9.04 3.01
C THR A 119 -3.40 9.23 3.80
N ASN A 120 -3.35 9.13 5.13
CA ASN A 120 -4.52 9.16 6.03
C ASN A 120 -5.62 8.12 5.71
N GLN A 121 -5.34 7.14 4.85
CA GLN A 121 -6.32 6.11 4.48
C GLN A 121 -6.77 5.31 5.70
N VAL A 122 -5.87 4.99 6.64
CA VAL A 122 -6.27 4.26 7.86
C VAL A 122 -7.23 5.09 8.72
N GLN A 123 -7.05 6.41 8.81
CA GLN A 123 -7.94 7.29 9.55
C GLN A 123 -9.30 7.44 8.87
N GLN A 124 -9.33 7.57 7.54
CA GLN A 124 -10.58 7.59 6.77
C GLN A 124 -11.39 6.30 6.96
N MET A 125 -10.70 5.14 6.90
CA MET A 125 -11.30 3.84 7.21
C MET A 125 -11.73 3.72 8.68
N ALA A 126 -10.99 4.31 9.63
CA ALA A 126 -11.33 4.33 11.06
C ALA A 126 -12.60 5.15 11.36
N MET A 127 -12.91 6.13 10.51
CA MET A 127 -14.11 6.96 10.59
C MET A 127 -15.32 6.36 9.88
N GLY A 128 -15.19 5.16 9.30
CA GLY A 128 -16.28 4.51 8.56
C GLY A 128 -16.60 5.20 7.23
N GLN A 129 -15.76 6.13 6.79
CA GLN A 129 -15.81 6.66 5.43
C GLN A 129 -15.20 5.59 4.52
N LEU A 130 -16.07 4.88 3.81
CA LEU A 130 -15.67 4.06 2.68
C LEU A 130 -14.84 4.94 1.72
N PRO A 131 -13.71 4.43 1.20
CA PRO A 131 -12.94 5.18 0.21
C PRO A 131 -13.89 5.53 -0.95
N PRO A 132 -13.94 6.81 -1.39
CA PRO A 132 -14.69 7.17 -2.57
C PRO A 132 -14.01 6.47 -3.77
N GLY A 133 -14.63 5.42 -4.28
CA GLY A 133 -14.14 4.72 -5.47
C GLY A 133 -13.77 3.25 -5.32
N ALA A 134 -14.14 2.55 -4.26
CA ALA A 134 -14.18 1.09 -4.34
C ALA A 134 -15.25 0.70 -5.38
N PRO A 135 -14.91 0.06 -6.53
CA PRO A 135 -15.92 -0.46 -7.42
C PRO A 135 -16.72 -1.48 -6.61
N MET A 136 -18.00 -1.17 -6.36
CA MET A 136 -18.94 -2.19 -5.94
C MET A 136 -18.88 -3.27 -7.01
N GLN A 137 -18.27 -4.42 -6.66
CA GLN A 137 -18.45 -5.64 -7.40
C GLN A 137 -19.96 -5.89 -7.42
N GLN A 138 -20.54 -5.53 -8.55
CA GLN A 138 -21.93 -5.63 -8.89
C GLN A 138 -22.35 -7.06 -8.58
N GLY A 139 -23.30 -7.18 -7.66
CA GLY A 139 -23.80 -8.44 -7.17
C GLY A 139 -24.12 -9.39 -8.32
N MET A 140 -23.56 -10.58 -8.24
CA MET A 140 -23.98 -11.73 -9.04
C MET A 140 -25.49 -11.90 -8.87
N GLN A 141 -26.22 -11.62 -9.94
CA GLN A 141 -27.59 -12.10 -10.10
C GLN A 141 -27.55 -13.63 -10.28
N PRO A 142 -28.40 -14.40 -9.60
CA PRO A 142 -28.51 -15.83 -9.82
C PRO A 142 -29.20 -16.09 -11.17
N MET A 143 -28.49 -16.72 -12.12
CA MET A 143 -29.09 -17.24 -13.35
C MET A 143 -29.99 -18.45 -13.04
N PRO A 144 -31.25 -18.47 -13.52
CA PRO A 144 -32.09 -19.65 -13.47
C PRO A 144 -31.83 -20.56 -14.69
N GLY A 145 -31.55 -21.83 -14.41
CA GLY A 145 -31.92 -23.00 -15.21
C GLY A 145 -31.53 -23.03 -16.69
N GLN A 146 -30.40 -23.67 -16.99
CA GLN A 146 -30.25 -24.37 -18.27
C GLN A 146 -29.98 -25.86 -18.04
N GLN A 147 -30.89 -26.64 -18.60
CA GLN A 147 -30.99 -28.09 -18.54
C GLN A 147 -29.79 -28.77 -19.19
N MET A 148 -29.39 -29.89 -18.59
CA MET A 148 -28.42 -30.86 -19.13
C MET A 148 -28.94 -31.50 -20.42
N GLN A 149 -28.06 -31.61 -21.41
CA GLN A 149 -28.24 -32.48 -22.57
C GLN A 149 -26.98 -33.37 -22.72
N PRO A 150 -27.12 -34.70 -22.90
CA PRO A 150 -25.98 -35.63 -22.91
C PRO A 150 -25.24 -35.69 -24.26
N PRO A 151 -24.01 -36.27 -24.30
CA PRO A 151 -23.08 -36.11 -25.41
C PRO A 151 -23.28 -37.19 -26.49
N GLN A 152 -23.11 -36.82 -27.76
CA GLN A 152 -23.08 -37.78 -28.85
C GLN A 152 -22.11 -37.35 -29.97
N GLY A 153 -21.10 -38.20 -30.21
CA GLY A 153 -20.52 -38.49 -31.52
C GLY A 153 -19.61 -37.45 -32.19
N ALA A 154 -18.32 -37.80 -32.34
CA ALA A 154 -17.40 -37.26 -33.35
C ALA A 154 -17.45 -38.12 -34.65
N PRO A 155 -16.67 -37.83 -35.71
CA PRO A 155 -16.61 -36.65 -36.59
C PRO A 155 -16.89 -37.09 -38.07
N PRO A 156 -16.78 -36.21 -39.11
CA PRO A 156 -15.49 -36.00 -39.77
C PRO A 156 -15.23 -34.57 -40.29
N ALA A 157 -13.98 -34.37 -40.70
CA ALA A 157 -13.31 -33.13 -41.07
C ALA A 157 -13.66 -32.60 -42.46
N HIS A 158 -13.99 -31.30 -42.60
CA HIS A 158 -13.87 -30.58 -43.87
C HIS A 158 -13.53 -29.08 -43.68
N MET A 159 -12.45 -28.66 -44.33
CA MET A 159 -12.16 -27.38 -45.00
C MET A 159 -12.36 -26.02 -44.29
N GLN A 160 -11.22 -25.45 -43.90
CA GLN A 160 -10.74 -24.08 -44.17
C GLN A 160 -11.72 -23.06 -44.77
N GLN A 161 -11.98 -21.99 -44.02
CA GLN A 161 -12.04 -20.61 -44.50
C GLN A 161 -11.77 -19.64 -43.34
N PRO A 162 -10.83 -18.68 -43.45
CA PRO A 162 -10.63 -17.64 -42.44
C PRO A 162 -11.64 -16.49 -42.61
N PRO A 163 -12.33 -16.04 -41.55
CA PRO A 163 -13.04 -14.77 -41.58
C PRO A 163 -12.04 -13.61 -41.50
N GLN A 164 -12.25 -12.66 -42.42
CA GLN A 164 -11.51 -11.43 -42.60
C GLN A 164 -11.45 -10.61 -41.31
N MET A 165 -10.23 -10.22 -40.90
CA MET A 165 -10.03 -9.18 -39.90
C MET A 165 -10.50 -7.84 -40.48
N GLN A 166 -11.59 -7.31 -39.95
CA GLN A 166 -11.91 -5.89 -40.05
C GLN A 166 -10.81 -5.12 -39.33
N GLN A 167 -10.00 -4.43 -40.13
CA GLN A 167 -9.06 -3.41 -39.67
C GLN A 167 -9.84 -2.32 -38.94
N GLN A 168 -9.64 -2.23 -37.63
CA GLN A 168 -9.92 -0.99 -36.91
C GLN A 168 -8.94 0.08 -37.40
N PRO A 169 -9.41 1.32 -37.65
CA PRO A 169 -8.53 2.40 -38.07
C PRO A 169 -7.47 2.64 -37.01
N GLN A 170 -6.20 2.43 -37.40
CA GLN A 170 -5.04 2.84 -36.64
C GLN A 170 -5.08 4.36 -36.50
N MET A 171 -5.64 4.84 -35.38
CA MET A 171 -5.38 6.19 -34.93
C MET A 171 -3.92 6.29 -34.56
N GLN A 172 -3.20 6.93 -35.47
CA GLN A 172 -1.82 7.36 -35.40
C GLN A 172 -1.58 8.05 -34.03
N MET A 173 -1.02 7.31 -33.07
CA MET A 173 -0.55 7.89 -31.82
C MET A 173 0.69 8.73 -32.16
N ALA A 174 0.50 10.05 -32.13
CA ALA A 174 1.61 10.99 -32.09
C ALA A 174 2.50 10.64 -30.88
N PRO A 175 3.84 10.62 -31.04
CA PRO A 175 4.73 10.42 -29.92
C PRO A 175 4.53 11.55 -28.91
N PRO A 176 4.39 11.26 -27.60
CA PRO A 176 4.24 12.30 -26.60
C PRO A 176 5.55 13.09 -26.50
N GLN A 177 5.58 14.27 -27.10
CA GLN A 177 6.57 15.30 -26.86
C GLN A 177 6.26 15.94 -25.51
N GLY A 178 6.90 15.43 -24.45
CA GLY A 178 6.84 16.04 -23.13
C GLY A 178 7.97 15.52 -22.29
N GLY A 179 8.93 16.38 -21.98
CA GLY A 179 9.95 16.08 -20.98
C GLY A 179 9.32 15.76 -19.62
N PRO A 180 10.11 15.21 -18.67
CA PRO A 180 9.60 14.86 -17.35
C PRO A 180 8.99 16.10 -16.68
N LEU A 181 7.70 16.02 -16.33
CA LEU A 181 6.99 17.09 -15.63
C LEU A 181 7.49 17.21 -14.17
N HIS A 182 7.55 18.42 -13.64
CA HIS A 182 8.11 18.72 -12.32
C HIS A 182 7.02 19.01 -11.27
N VAL A 183 7.33 18.75 -9.99
CA VAL A 183 6.48 19.17 -8.86
C VAL A 183 6.45 20.70 -8.80
N GLY A 184 5.25 21.26 -8.60
CA GLY A 184 4.96 22.70 -8.64
C GLY A 184 4.50 23.20 -10.00
N GLN A 185 4.59 22.38 -11.05
CA GLN A 185 4.20 22.77 -12.41
C GLN A 185 2.68 22.76 -12.60
N GLN A 186 2.15 23.78 -13.27
CA GLN A 186 0.76 23.81 -13.73
C GLN A 186 0.59 22.91 -14.95
N VAL A 187 -0.45 22.10 -14.93
CA VAL A 187 -0.75 21.08 -15.92
C VAL A 187 -2.24 21.00 -16.19
N MET A 188 -2.59 20.43 -17.33
CA MET A 188 -3.95 20.05 -17.68
C MET A 188 -4.11 18.54 -17.50
N VAL A 189 -5.13 18.13 -16.75
CA VAL A 189 -5.44 16.72 -16.50
C VAL A 189 -6.73 16.30 -17.21
N ALA A 190 -6.74 15.10 -17.80
CA ALA A 190 -7.89 14.51 -18.49
C ALA A 190 -8.38 13.24 -17.78
N PRO A 191 -9.37 13.32 -16.86
CA PRO A 191 -9.82 12.19 -16.03
C PRO A 191 -10.57 11.09 -16.79
N GLY A 192 -10.78 11.23 -18.10
CA GLY A 192 -11.45 10.24 -18.95
C GLY A 192 -12.84 10.65 -19.46
N ASP A 193 -13.32 11.82 -19.07
CA ASP A 193 -14.54 12.47 -19.60
C ASP A 193 -14.31 13.25 -20.90
N GLY A 194 -13.07 13.25 -21.41
CA GLY A 194 -12.66 14.01 -22.59
C GLY A 194 -12.45 15.51 -22.31
N GLN A 195 -12.78 15.99 -21.11
CA GLN A 195 -12.52 17.37 -20.70
C GLN A 195 -11.15 17.48 -20.03
N ARG A 196 -10.57 18.67 -20.07
CA ARG A 196 -9.27 18.96 -19.45
C ARG A 196 -9.44 20.00 -18.36
N TYR A 197 -8.87 19.72 -17.20
CA TYR A 197 -8.96 20.58 -16.02
C TYR A 197 -7.58 21.08 -15.62
N PRO A 198 -7.44 22.37 -15.23
CA PRO A 198 -6.19 22.89 -14.73
C PRO A 198 -5.90 22.32 -13.35
N ALA A 199 -4.66 21.93 -13.11
CA ALA A 199 -4.19 21.40 -11.83
C ALA A 199 -2.70 21.72 -11.62
N THR A 200 -2.21 21.53 -10.40
CA THR A 200 -0.79 21.68 -10.07
C THR A 200 -0.21 20.36 -9.61
N ILE A 201 0.93 19.94 -10.16
CA ILE A 201 1.61 18.72 -9.69
C ILE A 201 2.14 18.98 -8.28
N VAL A 202 1.70 18.20 -7.30
CA VAL A 202 2.18 18.27 -5.91
C VAL A 202 3.10 17.12 -5.55
N GLN A 203 3.07 16.02 -6.31
CA GLN A 203 3.99 14.89 -6.14
C GLN A 203 4.10 14.07 -7.42
N ALA A 204 5.24 13.42 -7.64
CA ALA A 204 5.46 12.46 -8.73
C ALA A 204 6.02 11.15 -8.15
N ALA A 205 5.40 10.01 -8.49
CA ALA A 205 5.84 8.69 -8.05
C ALA A 205 5.36 7.61 -9.03
N ASN A 206 6.23 6.64 -9.34
CA ASN A 206 5.88 5.43 -10.11
C ASN A 206 5.17 5.69 -11.45
N GLY A 207 5.55 6.75 -12.18
CA GLY A 207 4.93 7.09 -13.46
C GLY A 207 3.53 7.71 -13.35
N GLN A 208 3.13 8.10 -12.13
CA GLN A 208 1.91 8.83 -11.83
C GLN A 208 2.25 10.19 -11.19
N TYR A 209 1.34 11.14 -11.35
CA TYR A 209 1.42 12.47 -10.77
C TYR A 209 0.22 12.69 -9.85
N MET A 210 0.50 13.12 -8.63
CA MET A 210 -0.53 13.65 -7.76
C MET A 210 -0.73 15.11 -8.13
N CYS A 211 -1.92 15.45 -8.60
CA CYS A 211 -2.28 16.80 -9.00
C CYS A 211 -3.30 17.36 -8.02
N GLN A 212 -3.07 18.58 -7.55
CA GLN A 212 -4.03 19.35 -6.77
C GLN A 212 -4.94 20.12 -7.72
N MET A 213 -6.24 19.80 -7.66
CA MET A 213 -7.28 20.45 -8.47
C MET A 213 -7.63 21.83 -7.89
N PRO A 214 -8.35 22.70 -8.62
CA PRO A 214 -8.70 24.05 -8.15
C PRO A 214 -9.60 24.06 -6.89
N ASN A 215 -10.31 22.95 -6.64
CA ASN A 215 -11.08 22.73 -5.42
C ASN A 215 -10.21 22.35 -4.20
N GLY A 216 -8.88 22.30 -4.35
CA GLY A 216 -7.91 21.97 -3.31
C GLY A 216 -7.74 20.47 -3.04
N GLN A 217 -8.53 19.60 -3.67
CA GLN A 217 -8.45 18.15 -3.47
C GLN A 217 -7.36 17.52 -4.35
N PRO A 218 -6.49 16.67 -3.78
CA PRO A 218 -5.45 15.98 -4.55
C PRO A 218 -5.98 14.69 -5.19
N TYR A 219 -5.62 14.44 -6.45
CA TYR A 219 -5.93 13.20 -7.17
C TYR A 219 -4.71 12.68 -7.91
N TRP A 220 -4.58 11.35 -8.01
CA TRP A 220 -3.51 10.70 -8.76
C TRP A 220 -3.94 10.48 -10.21
N PHE A 221 -3.10 10.91 -11.14
CA PHE A 221 -3.28 10.72 -12.58
C PHE A 221 -2.08 9.98 -13.17
N PRO A 222 -2.30 9.02 -14.08
CA PRO A 222 -1.22 8.43 -14.86
C PRO A 222 -0.60 9.48 -15.79
N ALA A 223 0.69 9.34 -16.09
CA ALA A 223 1.42 10.30 -16.93
C ALA A 223 0.73 10.61 -18.28
N GLN A 224 0.01 9.65 -18.89
CA GLN A 224 -0.68 9.90 -20.17
C GLN A 224 -1.88 10.85 -20.04
N GLN A 225 -2.42 11.03 -18.83
CA GLN A 225 -3.54 11.92 -18.57
C GLN A 225 -3.10 13.32 -18.15
N VAL A 226 -1.79 13.57 -18.03
CA VAL A 226 -1.23 14.84 -17.58
C VAL A 226 -0.44 15.45 -18.73
N SER A 227 -0.79 16.68 -19.10
CA SER A 227 -0.09 17.44 -20.13
C SER A 227 0.24 18.84 -19.63
N VAL A 228 1.28 19.45 -20.17
CA VAL A 228 1.60 20.85 -19.88
C VAL A 228 0.42 21.74 -20.27
N SER A 229 0.09 22.72 -19.42
CA SER A 229 -0.91 23.74 -19.73
C SER A 229 -0.44 24.68 -20.82
#